data_AF-A0A8K0V0X1-F1
#
_entry.id   AF-A0A8K0V0X1-F1
#
_cell.length_a   1.000
_cell.length_b   1.000
_cell.length_c   1.000
_cell.angle_alpha   90.00
_cell.angle_beta   90.00
_cell.angle_gamma   90.00
#
_symmetry.space_group_name_H-M   'P 1'
#
loop_
_entity.id
_entity.type
_entity.pdbx_description
1 polymer ?
#
loop_
_entity_poly.entity_id
_entity_poly.type
_entity_poly.pdbx_seq_one_letter_code
_entity_poly.pdbx_strand_id
1 'polypeptide(L)'
;MKATANFRACPHESQGTSCDILFINVDAPSNEIWEAASSRLDAVRRLNDELAAASGEKASQTSLALVNSILLSDVTAMVDLLGDRLCKHE
;
A
#
# COMPACT_ATOMS: atom_id res chain seq x y z
N MET A 1 0.60 29.37 12.93
CA MET A 1 -0.13 28.68 11.84
C MET A 1 0.06 27.19 12.03
N LYS A 2 -1.00 26.37 12.03
CA LYS A 2 -0.83 24.91 11.96
C LYS A 2 -0.19 24.59 10.61
N ALA A 3 0.89 23.82 10.60
CA ALA A 3 1.45 23.31 9.36
C ALA A 3 0.33 22.55 8.62
N THR A 4 0.04 22.94 7.39
CA THR A 4 -0.83 22.15 6.51
C THR A 4 -0.07 20.88 6.19
N ALA A 5 -0.52 19.75 6.72
CA ALA A 5 0.09 18.46 6.41
C ALA A 5 0.13 18.25 4.90
N ASN A 6 1.28 17.84 4.39
CA ASN A 6 1.50 17.60 2.97
C ASN A 6 1.01 16.18 2.63
N PHE A 7 0.10 16.07 1.67
CA PHE A 7 -0.51 14.81 1.29
C PHE A 7 -0.23 14.51 -0.18
N ARG A 8 0.06 13.24 -0.48
CA ARG A 8 0.21 12.72 -1.84
C ARG A 8 -0.87 11.68 -2.09
N ALA A 9 -1.55 11.76 -3.23
CA ALA A 9 -2.54 10.76 -3.62
C ALA A 9 -1.87 9.37 -3.78
N CYS A 10 -2.55 8.31 -3.35
CA CYS A 10 -2.15 6.95 -3.67
C CYS A 10 -2.25 6.68 -5.19
N PRO A 11 -1.53 5.69 -5.74
CA PRO A 11 -1.60 5.33 -7.15
C PRO A 11 -3.00 4.86 -7.58
N HIS A 12 -3.29 4.89 -8.88
CA HIS A 12 -4.62 4.58 -9.43
C HIS A 12 -5.14 3.20 -8.99
N GLU A 13 -4.28 2.20 -8.98
CA GLU A 13 -4.61 0.84 -8.57
C GLU A 13 -5.10 0.78 -7.11
N SER A 14 -4.53 1.62 -6.23
CA SER A 14 -4.98 1.78 -4.85
C SER A 14 -6.33 2.53 -4.76
N GLN A 15 -6.55 3.53 -5.63
CA GLN A 15 -7.79 4.32 -5.62
C GLN A 15 -9.03 3.49 -5.97
N GLY A 16 -8.90 2.55 -6.92
CA GLY A 16 -10.05 1.77 -7.44
C GLY A 16 -11.11 2.64 -8.14
N THR A 17 -10.79 3.89 -8.43
CA THR A 17 -11.66 4.90 -9.05
C THR A 17 -10.83 5.90 -9.85
N SER A 18 -11.49 6.76 -10.62
CA SER A 18 -10.86 7.84 -11.39
C SER A 18 -10.51 9.09 -10.59
N CYS A 19 -10.95 9.16 -9.33
CA CYS A 19 -10.75 10.34 -8.47
C CYS A 19 -9.73 10.05 -7.37
N ASP A 20 -8.91 11.05 -7.02
CA ASP A 20 -8.00 10.95 -5.88
C ASP A 20 -8.78 11.10 -4.57
N ILE A 21 -8.96 10.00 -3.85
CA ILE A 21 -9.71 9.93 -2.59
C ILE A 21 -8.83 9.42 -1.44
N LEU A 22 -7.89 8.52 -1.75
CA LEU A 22 -6.92 7.97 -0.80
C LEU A 22 -5.59 8.73 -0.89
N PHE A 23 -5.05 9.11 0.28
CA PHE A 23 -3.84 9.93 0.38
C PHE A 23 -2.90 9.41 1.46
N ILE A 24 -1.60 9.58 1.22
CA ILE A 24 -0.52 9.33 2.17
C ILE A 24 -0.05 10.68 2.74
N ASN A 25 0.07 10.77 4.06
CA ASN A 25 0.70 11.91 4.72
C ASN A 25 2.22 11.87 4.47
N VAL A 26 2.70 12.76 3.60
CA VAL A 26 4.09 12.87 3.17
C VAL A 26 4.99 13.38 4.30
N ASP A 27 4.43 13.99 5.35
CA ASP A 27 5.19 14.48 6.50
C ASP A 27 5.22 13.47 7.66
N ALA A 28 4.59 12.31 7.52
CA ALA A 28 4.60 11.28 8.57
C ALA A 28 6.04 10.77 8.84
N PRO A 29 6.40 10.42 10.09
CA PRO A 29 7.69 9.82 10.40
C PRO A 29 7.99 8.59 9.54
N SER A 30 9.26 8.40 9.14
CA SER A 30 9.64 7.28 8.25
C SER A 30 9.34 5.90 8.84
N ASN A 31 9.45 5.75 10.16
CA ASN A 31 9.09 4.50 10.84
C ASN A 31 7.58 4.21 10.75
N GLU A 32 6.72 5.24 10.89
CA GLU A 32 5.26 5.09 10.76
C GLU A 32 4.86 4.67 9.34
N ILE A 33 5.50 5.28 8.33
CA ILE A 33 5.28 4.91 6.92
C ILE A 33 5.75 3.46 6.67
N TRP A 34 6.90 3.08 7.22
CA TRP A 34 7.43 1.72 7.10
C TRP A 34 6.54 0.68 7.78
N GLU A 35 6.04 0.97 8.98
CA GLU A 35 5.11 0.11 9.71
C GLU A 35 3.79 -0.06 8.92
N ALA A 36 3.26 1.03 8.36
CA ALA A 36 2.07 1.00 7.52
C ALA A 36 2.26 0.17 6.23
N ALA A 37 3.44 0.25 5.60
CA ALA A 37 3.79 -0.55 4.43
C ALA A 37 3.95 -2.03 4.81
N SER A 38 4.68 -2.31 5.87
CA SER A 38 4.91 -3.68 6.37
C SER A 38 3.60 -4.37 6.75
N SER A 39 2.67 -3.66 7.39
CA SER A 39 1.34 -4.19 7.74
C SER A 39 0.55 -4.64 6.51
N ARG A 40 0.57 -3.85 5.42
CA ARG A 40 -0.10 -4.20 4.15
C ARG A 40 0.58 -5.36 3.45
N LEU A 41 1.90 -5.40 3.44
CA LEU A 41 2.66 -6.51 2.88
C LEU A 41 2.39 -7.82 3.64
N ASP A 42 2.30 -7.76 4.97
CA ASP A 42 1.93 -8.92 5.79
C ASP A 42 0.48 -9.36 5.53
N ALA A 43 -0.44 -8.42 5.29
CA ALA A 43 -1.81 -8.77 4.88
C ALA A 43 -1.84 -9.52 3.54
N VAL A 44 -1.06 -9.09 2.54
CA VAL A 44 -0.90 -9.82 1.26
C VAL A 44 -0.37 -11.22 1.50
N ARG A 45 0.67 -11.37 2.33
CA ARG A 45 1.24 -12.68 2.68
C ARG A 45 0.18 -13.59 3.31
N ARG A 46 -0.52 -13.11 4.35
CA ARG A 46 -1.57 -13.89 5.03
C ARG A 46 -2.69 -14.30 4.09
N LEU A 47 -3.15 -13.40 3.21
CA LEU A 47 -4.17 -13.72 2.21
C LEU A 47 -3.73 -14.84 1.26
N ASN A 48 -2.47 -14.80 0.83
CA ASN A 48 -1.91 -15.85 -0.03
C ASN A 48 -1.71 -17.18 0.72
N ASP A 49 -1.33 -17.14 2.00
CA ASP A 49 -1.20 -18.33 2.85
C ASP A 49 -2.57 -19.02 3.03
N GLU A 50 -3.62 -18.25 3.33
CA GLU A 50 -4.99 -18.76 3.44
C GLU A 50 -5.49 -19.34 2.11
N LEU A 51 -5.18 -18.69 0.99
CA LEU A 51 -5.50 -19.22 -0.34
C LEU A 51 -4.80 -20.55 -0.63
N ALA A 52 -3.51 -20.64 -0.29
CA ALA A 52 -2.73 -21.85 -0.48
C ALA A 52 -3.25 -23.00 0.40
N ALA A 53 -3.75 -22.70 1.60
CA ALA A 53 -4.41 -23.69 2.46
C ALA A 53 -5.80 -24.10 1.95
N ALA A 54 -6.54 -23.17 1.33
CA ALA A 54 -7.90 -23.36 0.83
C ALA A 54 -7.97 -24.00 -0.57
N SER A 55 -6.84 -24.35 -1.20
CA SER A 55 -6.78 -24.87 -2.58
C SER A 55 -7.33 -26.29 -2.70
N GLY A 56 -8.65 -26.42 -2.57
CA GLY A 56 -9.46 -27.61 -2.88
C GLY A 56 -10.63 -27.31 -3.81
N GLU A 57 -11.10 -26.07 -3.90
CA GLU A 57 -12.19 -25.67 -4.79
C GLU A 57 -11.92 -24.32 -5.44
N LYS A 58 -12.57 -24.08 -6.58
CA LYS A 58 -12.47 -22.93 -7.51
C LYS A 58 -12.63 -21.54 -6.83
N ALA A 59 -11.73 -21.16 -5.94
CA ALA A 59 -11.67 -19.82 -5.39
C ALA A 59 -11.43 -18.84 -6.54
N SER A 60 -12.21 -17.75 -6.59
CA SER A 60 -12.09 -16.70 -7.61
C SER A 60 -10.71 -16.04 -7.53
N GLN A 61 -9.74 -16.58 -8.27
CA GLN A 61 -8.38 -16.08 -8.35
C GLN A 61 -8.34 -14.60 -8.79
N THR A 62 -9.34 -14.15 -9.55
CA THR A 62 -9.48 -12.78 -10.04
C THR A 62 -9.73 -11.76 -8.91
N SER A 63 -10.60 -12.08 -7.95
CA SER A 63 -10.89 -11.18 -6.83
C SER A 63 -9.70 -11.04 -5.88
N LEU A 64 -8.96 -12.13 -5.67
CA LEU A 64 -7.75 -12.13 -4.85
C LEU A 64 -6.60 -11.40 -5.54
N ALA A 65 -6.43 -11.59 -6.85
CA ALA A 65 -5.46 -10.82 -7.63
C ALA A 65 -5.72 -9.31 -7.54
N LEU A 66 -6.99 -8.89 -7.58
CA LEU A 66 -7.36 -7.49 -7.40
C LEU A 66 -6.96 -6.96 -6.02
N VAL A 67 -7.32 -7.65 -4.95
CA VAL A 67 -6.97 -7.25 -3.56
C VAL A 67 -5.46 -7.18 -3.38
N ASN A 68 -4.72 -8.16 -3.88
CA ASN A 68 -3.27 -8.16 -3.83
C ASN A 68 -2.68 -6.97 -4.61
N SER A 69 -3.22 -6.63 -5.78
CA SER A 69 -2.74 -5.47 -6.55
C SER A 69 -2.94 -4.16 -5.81
N ILE A 70 -4.09 -3.98 -5.14
CA ILE A 70 -4.40 -2.78 -4.34
C ILE A 70 -3.40 -2.65 -3.19
N LEU A 71 -3.24 -3.72 -2.40
CA LEU A 71 -2.34 -3.71 -1.24
C LEU A 71 -0.87 -3.55 -1.63
N LEU A 72 -0.42 -4.19 -2.72
CA LEU A 72 0.95 -4.03 -3.21
C LEU A 72 1.17 -2.63 -3.81
N SER A 73 0.16 -2.04 -4.44
CA SER A 73 0.21 -0.66 -4.91
C SER A 73 0.37 0.32 -3.74
N ASP A 74 -0.35 0.12 -2.64
CA ASP A 74 -0.19 0.91 -1.42
C ASP A 74 1.24 0.80 -0.88
N VAL A 75 1.76 -0.44 -0.77
CA VAL A 75 3.11 -0.71 -0.27
C VAL A 75 4.15 0.00 -1.13
N THR A 76 4.03 -0.12 -2.46
CA THR A 76 4.96 0.49 -3.41
C THR A 76 4.99 2.00 -3.23
N ALA A 77 3.84 2.66 -3.13
CA ALA A 77 3.78 4.11 -2.94
C ALA A 77 4.45 4.58 -1.63
N MET A 78 4.33 3.80 -0.56
CA MET A 78 4.97 4.09 0.73
C MET A 78 6.48 3.84 0.69
N VAL A 79 6.92 2.75 0.05
CA VAL A 79 8.33 2.42 -0.12
C VAL A 79 9.02 3.44 -1.03
N ASP A 80 8.37 3.86 -2.11
CA ASP A 80 8.87 4.92 -3.00
C ASP A 80 9.06 6.23 -2.23
N LEU A 81 8.10 6.61 -1.39
CA LEU A 81 8.21 7.79 -0.54
C LEU A 81 9.41 7.69 0.42
N LEU A 82 9.69 6.51 0.98
CA LEU A 82 10.87 6.28 1.81
C LEU A 82 12.16 6.35 0.99
N GLY A 83 12.18 5.78 -0.21
CA GLY A 83 13.29 5.86 -1.15
C GLY A 83 13.61 7.31 -1.53
N ASP A 84 12.60 8.10 -1.88
CA ASP A 84 12.73 9.54 -2.18
C ASP A 84 13.35 10.32 -1.02
N ARG A 85 13.06 9.93 0.23
CA ARG A 85 13.66 10.56 1.42
C ARG A 85 15.14 10.20 1.54
N LEU A 86 15.48 8.92 1.36
CA LEU A 86 16.87 8.47 1.42
C LEU A 86 17.73 9.18 0.37
N CYS A 87 17.25 9.27 -0.88
CA CYS A 87 17.95 9.96 -1.97
C CYS A 87 18.12 11.49 -1.76
N LYS A 88 17.31 12.12 -0.89
CA LYS A 88 17.44 13.55 -0.55
C LYS A 88 18.43 13.81 0.59
N HIS A 89 18.83 12.77 1.31
CA HIS A 89 19.78 12.84 2.42
C HIS A 89 21.20 12.41 2.02
N GLU A 90 21.41 12.03 0.74
CA GLU A 90 22.72 11.87 0.08
C GLU A 90 23.16 13.17 -0.60
#